data_AF-A0A2M7SK94-F1
#
_entry.id   AF-A0A2M7SK94-F1
#
_cell.length_a   1.000
_cell.length_b   1.000
_cell.length_c   1.000
_cell.angle_alpha   90.00
_cell.angle_beta   90.00
_cell.angle_gamma   90.00
#
_symmetry.space_group_name_H-M   'P 1'
#
loop_
_entity.id
_entity.type
_entity.pdbx_description
1 polymer ?
#
loop_
_entity_poly.entity_id
_entity_poly.type
_entity_poly.pdbx_seq_one_letter_code
_entity_poly.pdbx_strand_id
1 'polypeptide(L)'
;VVNDSRGLVALAYTFYDRYGRFPGDCNANGTVNYANATATPTTFAATATPEFCYPPVINTALPNHQWNELLQAQLLSGIPRDLAKNLYNGAMYFAGLTSGGVVYNAIMQRRIPCYAAKMLDKNIDGSLDAGLGSIREREVNTFRTTTDAWTNCTASESTLVDVVYLFDKTPN
;
A
#
# COMPACT_ATOMS: atom_id res chain seq x y z
N VAL A 1 14.01 2.88 -10.47
CA VAL A 1 13.49 2.83 -9.08
C VAL A 1 12.08 2.23 -9.12
N VAL A 2 12.05 0.91 -9.32
CA VAL A 2 10.87 0.02 -9.42
C VAL A 2 10.89 -0.96 -8.22
N ASN A 3 11.76 -0.69 -7.23
CA ASN A 3 12.47 -1.72 -6.45
C ASN A 3 11.73 -2.20 -5.19
N ASP A 4 10.94 -1.34 -4.53
CA ASP A 4 10.39 -1.71 -3.20
C ASP A 4 8.94 -2.20 -3.28
N SER A 5 8.10 -1.62 -4.15
CA SER A 5 6.69 -2.00 -4.24
C SER A 5 6.48 -3.37 -4.86
N ARG A 6 7.25 -3.74 -5.89
CA ARG A 6 7.21 -5.11 -6.44
C ARG A 6 7.74 -6.14 -5.44
N GLY A 7 8.73 -5.77 -4.63
CA GLY A 7 9.20 -6.58 -3.50
C GLY A 7 8.10 -6.81 -2.46
N LEU A 8 7.33 -5.77 -2.12
CA LEU A 8 6.18 -5.91 -1.22
C LEU A 8 5.07 -6.78 -1.81
N VAL A 9 4.79 -6.70 -3.12
CA VAL A 9 3.84 -7.61 -3.77
C VAL A 9 4.33 -9.06 -3.63
N ALA A 10 5.61 -9.33 -3.90
CA ALA A 10 6.17 -10.66 -3.72
C ALA A 10 6.06 -11.16 -2.28
N LEU A 11 6.28 -10.28 -1.29
CA LEU A 11 6.12 -10.62 0.13
C LEU A 11 4.66 -10.92 0.49
N ALA A 12 3.71 -10.14 -0.03
CA ALA A 12 2.28 -10.37 0.18
C ALA A 12 1.84 -11.74 -0.36
N TYR A 13 2.25 -12.10 -1.57
CA TYR A 13 1.93 -13.41 -2.13
C TYR A 13 2.70 -14.56 -1.45
N THR A 14 3.96 -14.35 -1.05
CA THR A 14 4.70 -15.35 -0.26
C THR A 14 4.01 -15.63 1.08
N PHE A 15 3.47 -14.59 1.73
CA PHE A 15 2.66 -14.75 2.93
C PHE A 15 1.33 -15.47 2.61
N TYR A 16 0.65 -15.07 1.53
CA TYR A 16 -0.58 -15.70 1.07
C TYR A 16 -0.42 -17.20 0.83
N ASP A 17 0.65 -17.63 0.15
CA ASP A 17 0.91 -19.06 -0.12
C ASP A 17 1.09 -19.89 1.16
N ARG A 18 1.54 -19.27 2.25
CA ARG A 18 1.75 -19.95 3.55
C ARG A 18 0.50 -19.98 4.42
N TYR A 19 -0.33 -18.94 4.37
CA TYR A 19 -1.41 -18.73 5.34
C TYR A 19 -2.81 -18.60 4.72
N GLY A 20 -2.93 -18.63 3.38
CA GLY A 20 -4.19 -18.56 2.65
C GLY A 20 -4.89 -17.20 2.69
N ARG A 21 -4.18 -16.13 3.07
CA ARG A 21 -4.71 -14.76 3.19
C ARG A 21 -3.58 -13.74 3.08
N PHE A 22 -3.91 -12.49 2.77
CA PHE A 22 -2.91 -11.42 2.72
C PHE A 22 -2.50 -10.95 4.13
N PRO A 23 -1.31 -10.35 4.29
CA PRO A 23 -0.93 -9.71 5.54
C PRO A 23 -1.92 -8.57 5.87
N GLY A 24 -2.47 -8.57 7.09
CA GLY A 24 -3.54 -7.66 7.52
C GLY A 24 -4.95 -8.03 7.08
N ASP A 25 -5.15 -9.12 6.35
CA ASP A 25 -6.49 -9.67 6.09
C ASP A 25 -6.96 -10.52 7.29
N CYS A 26 -7.21 -9.88 8.44
CA CYS A 26 -7.43 -10.63 9.69
C CYS A 26 -8.75 -11.42 9.72
N ASN A 27 -9.71 -11.13 8.84
CA ASN A 27 -10.96 -11.90 8.72
C ASN A 27 -10.92 -12.91 7.56
N ALA A 28 -9.79 -13.03 6.85
CA ALA A 28 -9.56 -13.93 5.73
C ALA A 28 -10.62 -13.79 4.60
N ASN A 29 -11.07 -12.57 4.32
CA ASN A 29 -12.06 -12.31 3.27
C ASN A 29 -11.42 -11.97 1.91
N GLY A 30 -10.09 -12.09 1.80
CA GLY A 30 -9.31 -11.74 0.62
C GLY A 30 -9.03 -10.25 0.48
N THR A 31 -9.29 -9.45 1.52
CA THR A 31 -9.06 -8.01 1.50
C THR A 31 -8.18 -7.58 2.66
N VAL A 32 -7.19 -6.73 2.39
CA VAL A 32 -6.39 -6.11 3.43
C VAL A 32 -7.28 -5.11 4.15
N ASN A 33 -7.88 -5.55 5.25
CA ASN A 33 -8.92 -4.79 5.95
C ASN A 33 -8.38 -3.52 6.63
N TYR A 34 -7.05 -3.33 6.66
CA TYR A 34 -6.42 -2.42 7.60
C TYR A 34 -5.29 -1.62 6.98
N ALA A 35 -5.56 -0.40 6.57
CA ALA A 35 -4.71 0.74 6.92
C ALA A 35 -5.46 2.01 6.52
N ASN A 36 -5.51 2.98 7.43
CA ASN A 36 -6.07 4.30 7.12
C ASN A 36 -5.36 4.84 5.86
N ALA A 37 -6.12 5.30 4.85
CA ALA A 37 -5.57 5.91 3.63
C ALA A 37 -4.68 7.15 3.91
N THR A 38 -4.65 7.59 5.18
CA THR A 38 -3.87 8.69 5.72
C THR A 38 -2.81 8.29 6.76
N ALA A 39 -2.42 7.01 6.86
CA ALA A 39 -1.35 6.59 7.76
C ALA A 39 0.01 7.21 7.39
N THR A 40 0.82 7.57 8.38
CA THR A 40 2.19 8.09 8.21
C THR A 40 3.16 7.17 8.94
N PRO A 41 4.49 7.24 8.73
CA PRO A 41 5.41 6.32 9.39
C PRO A 41 5.28 6.32 10.92
N THR A 42 4.97 7.48 11.52
CA THR A 42 4.75 7.61 12.98
C THR A 42 3.47 6.95 13.48
N THR A 43 2.50 6.68 12.59
CA THR A 43 1.30 5.91 12.92
C THR A 43 1.63 4.45 13.24
N PHE A 44 2.78 3.95 12.75
CA PHE A 44 3.24 2.60 13.00
C PHE A 44 4.10 2.51 14.30
N ALA A 45 4.06 1.36 14.94
CA ALA A 45 4.72 1.08 16.21
C ALA A 45 6.25 1.08 16.05
N ALA A 46 6.93 1.70 17.02
CA ALA A 46 8.39 1.67 17.13
C ALA A 46 8.93 0.31 17.63
N THR A 47 8.04 -0.55 18.12
CA THR A 47 8.37 -1.86 18.65
C THR A 47 7.53 -2.89 17.90
N ALA A 48 8.19 -3.91 17.36
CA ALA A 48 7.48 -5.05 16.80
C ALA A 48 6.73 -5.76 17.94
N THR A 49 5.48 -6.10 17.70
CA THR A 49 4.69 -6.95 18.59
C THR A 49 4.44 -8.28 17.91
N PRO A 50 4.52 -9.42 18.64
CA PRO A 50 4.16 -10.73 18.10
C PRO A 50 2.63 -10.84 17.99
N GLU A 51 2.04 -10.07 17.09
CA GLU A 51 0.62 -10.08 16.75
C GLU A 51 0.43 -10.79 15.42
N PHE A 52 -0.17 -11.98 15.47
CA PHE A 52 -0.63 -12.67 14.28
C PHE A 52 -2.15 -12.52 14.23
N CYS A 53 -2.69 -12.10 13.10
CA CYS A 53 -4.11 -11.84 12.94
C CYS A 53 -4.92 -13.14 12.72
N TYR A 54 -4.43 -14.27 13.25
CA TYR A 54 -5.05 -15.57 13.11
C TYR A 54 -4.94 -16.40 14.40
N PRO A 55 -6.05 -17.00 14.88
CA PRO A 55 -7.42 -16.87 14.34
C PRO A 55 -7.95 -15.42 14.42
N PRO A 56 -8.96 -15.04 13.62
CA PRO A 56 -9.40 -13.65 13.47
C PRO A 56 -9.69 -13.00 14.83
N VAL A 57 -8.84 -12.05 15.23
CA VAL A 57 -9.15 -11.20 16.38
C VAL A 57 -9.99 -10.03 15.88
N ILE A 58 -11.20 -9.93 16.41
CA ILE A 58 -12.24 -8.94 16.05
C ILE A 58 -11.90 -7.55 16.64
N ASN A 59 -10.66 -7.32 17.04
CA ASN A 59 -10.23 -6.07 17.64
C ASN A 59 -9.83 -5.03 16.58
N THR A 60 -9.75 -3.79 17.03
CA THR A 60 -9.52 -2.60 16.23
C THR A 60 -8.27 -2.74 15.36
N ALA A 61 -8.49 -2.68 14.04
CA ALA A 61 -7.54 -2.35 13.00
C ALA A 61 -6.27 -1.57 13.43
N LEU A 62 -5.17 -2.24 13.78
CA LEU A 62 -3.91 -1.53 13.97
C LEU A 62 -3.14 -1.50 12.62
N PRO A 63 -2.66 -0.33 12.16
CA PRO A 63 -1.80 -0.23 10.99
C PRO A 63 -0.54 -1.12 11.07
N ASN A 64 -0.19 -1.63 12.25
CA ASN A 64 0.98 -2.48 12.45
C ASN A 64 0.76 -3.94 12.06
N HIS A 65 -0.48 -4.41 11.95
CA HIS A 65 -0.76 -5.83 11.77
C HIS A 65 -0.03 -6.41 10.54
N GLN A 66 -0.04 -5.71 9.40
CA GLN A 66 0.64 -6.23 8.20
C GLN A 66 2.13 -6.43 8.42
N TRP A 67 2.79 -5.46 9.04
CA TRP A 67 4.22 -5.53 9.29
C TRP A 67 4.56 -6.56 10.36
N ASN A 68 3.79 -6.61 11.45
CA ASN A 68 3.97 -7.59 12.53
C ASN A 68 3.83 -9.03 12.01
N GLU A 69 2.89 -9.27 11.09
CA GLU A 69 2.71 -10.58 10.46
C GLU A 69 3.87 -10.97 9.55
N LEU A 70 4.36 -10.04 8.73
CA LEU A 70 5.53 -10.29 7.87
C LEU A 70 6.81 -10.53 8.69
N LEU A 71 6.98 -9.81 9.80
CA LEU A 71 8.07 -10.01 10.76
C LEU A 71 8.01 -11.40 11.41
N GLN A 72 6.82 -11.82 11.88
CA GLN A 72 6.65 -13.15 12.49
C GLN A 72 6.77 -14.29 11.50
N ALA A 73 6.34 -14.10 10.25
CA ALA A 73 6.53 -15.05 9.17
C ALA A 73 8.00 -15.13 8.70
N GLN A 74 8.90 -14.36 9.32
CA GLN A 74 10.33 -14.27 8.99
C GLN A 74 10.58 -13.88 7.53
N LEU A 75 9.66 -13.11 6.95
CA LEU A 75 9.78 -12.59 5.58
C LEU A 75 10.53 -11.24 5.56
N LEU A 76 10.53 -10.54 6.69
CA LEU A 76 11.24 -9.28 6.91
C LEU A 76 11.86 -9.27 8.31
N SER A 77 12.73 -8.29 8.57
CA SER A 77 13.30 -8.02 9.89
C SER A 77 13.24 -6.52 10.22
N GLY A 78 13.29 -6.16 11.50
CA GLY A 78 13.24 -4.78 11.96
C GLY A 78 11.97 -4.44 12.72
N ILE A 79 11.56 -3.16 12.67
CA ILE A 79 10.38 -2.66 13.36
C ILE A 79 9.35 -2.10 12.37
N PRO A 80 8.03 -2.21 12.64
CA PRO A 80 6.98 -1.75 11.75
C PRO A 80 7.15 -0.31 11.26
N ARG A 81 7.52 0.61 12.17
CA ARG A 81 7.76 2.02 11.85
C ARG A 81 8.83 2.26 10.80
N ASP A 82 9.93 1.52 10.86
CA ASP A 82 11.04 1.71 9.92
C ASP A 82 10.75 1.02 8.58
N LEU A 83 10.10 -0.15 8.62
CA LEU A 83 9.62 -0.84 7.43
C LEU A 83 8.56 -0.03 6.67
N ALA A 84 7.75 0.76 7.38
CA ALA A 84 6.73 1.61 6.79
C ALA A 84 7.27 2.89 6.15
N LYS A 85 8.58 3.20 6.24
CA LYS A 85 9.15 4.39 5.59
C LYS A 85 9.42 4.11 4.12
N ASN A 86 9.10 5.07 3.26
CA ASN A 86 9.58 5.06 1.87
C ASN A 86 10.84 5.91 1.70
N LEU A 87 11.47 5.81 0.52
CA LEU A 87 12.69 6.53 0.14
C LEU A 87 12.58 8.07 0.22
N TYR A 88 11.36 8.59 0.27
CA TYR A 88 11.05 10.03 0.26
C TYR A 88 10.61 10.55 1.64
N ASN A 89 10.93 9.82 2.72
CA ASN A 89 10.52 10.10 4.10
C ASN A 89 9.00 10.08 4.34
N GLY A 90 8.24 9.55 3.38
CA GLY A 90 6.83 9.27 3.49
C GLY A 90 6.55 7.86 4.00
N ALA A 91 5.33 7.38 3.80
CA ALA A 91 4.92 6.04 4.22
C ALA A 91 4.77 5.08 3.03
N MET A 92 5.03 3.81 3.25
CA MET A 92 4.66 2.70 2.37
C MET A 92 4.01 1.61 3.22
N TYR A 93 2.88 1.04 2.79
CA TYR A 93 2.15 0.01 3.56
C TYR A 93 1.04 -0.65 2.73
N PHE A 94 0.57 -1.82 3.14
CA PHE A 94 -0.59 -2.47 2.53
C PHE A 94 -1.89 -1.86 3.05
N ALA A 95 -2.89 -1.71 2.17
CA ALA A 95 -4.21 -1.20 2.51
C ALA A 95 -5.27 -1.85 1.62
N GLY A 96 -6.52 -1.76 2.07
CA GLY A 96 -7.72 -2.00 1.26
C GLY A 96 -8.37 -0.66 0.93
N LEU A 97 -8.65 -0.41 -0.34
CA LEU A 97 -9.35 0.79 -0.81
C LEU A 97 -10.64 0.41 -1.51
N THR A 98 -11.71 1.16 -1.26
CA THR A 98 -13.02 0.88 -1.83
C THR A 98 -13.32 1.84 -2.97
N SER A 99 -13.62 1.31 -4.15
CA SER A 99 -14.10 2.08 -5.29
C SER A 99 -15.25 1.33 -5.98
N GLY A 100 -16.35 2.03 -6.27
CA GLY A 100 -17.53 1.42 -6.91
C GLY A 100 -18.14 0.24 -6.12
N GLY A 101 -17.96 0.20 -4.79
CA GLY A 101 -18.42 -0.91 -3.94
C GLY A 101 -17.50 -2.14 -3.92
N VAL A 102 -16.37 -2.10 -4.65
CA VAL A 102 -15.36 -3.16 -4.67
C VAL A 102 -14.17 -2.73 -3.83
N VAL A 103 -13.67 -3.66 -2.99
CA VAL A 103 -12.43 -3.46 -2.23
C VAL A 103 -11.25 -3.98 -3.03
N TYR A 104 -10.24 -3.14 -3.18
CA TYR A 104 -8.99 -3.42 -3.88
C TYR A 104 -7.84 -3.48 -2.89
N ASN A 105 -7.04 -4.54 -2.99
CA ASN A 105 -5.79 -4.66 -2.24
C ASN A 105 -4.72 -3.80 -2.89
N ALA A 106 -4.14 -2.93 -2.10
CA ALA A 106 -3.22 -1.91 -2.57
C ALA A 106 -1.97 -1.81 -1.70
N ILE A 107 -0.88 -1.38 -2.32
CA ILE A 107 0.27 -0.81 -1.62
C ILE A 107 0.15 0.71 -1.73
N MET A 108 0.00 1.36 -0.58
CA MET A 108 -0.04 2.81 -0.45
C MET A 108 1.39 3.33 -0.43
N GLN A 109 1.68 4.37 -1.21
CA GLN A 109 2.88 5.17 -1.12
C GLN A 109 2.49 6.63 -0.88
N ARG A 110 2.87 7.15 0.27
CA ARG A 110 2.47 8.50 0.67
C ARG A 110 3.63 9.47 0.61
N ARG A 111 3.32 10.73 0.30
CA ARG A 111 4.27 11.85 0.28
C ARG A 111 5.47 11.57 -0.61
N ILE A 112 5.23 11.07 -1.82
CA ILE A 112 6.28 10.92 -2.83
C ILE A 112 6.25 12.11 -3.78
N PRO A 113 7.41 12.58 -4.28
CA PRO A 113 7.43 13.66 -5.24
C PRO A 113 6.81 13.22 -6.57
N CYS A 114 6.22 14.17 -7.30
CA CYS A 114 5.55 13.96 -8.58
C CYS A 114 6.41 13.22 -9.62
N TYR A 115 7.71 13.50 -9.71
CA TYR A 115 8.58 12.76 -10.63
C TYR A 115 8.62 11.27 -10.29
N ALA A 116 8.59 10.91 -9.01
CA ALA A 116 8.62 9.53 -8.55
C ALA A 116 7.29 8.85 -8.85
N ALA A 117 6.18 9.55 -8.63
CA ALA A 117 4.84 9.08 -8.96
C ALA A 117 4.70 8.76 -10.46
N LYS A 118 5.06 9.71 -11.33
CA LYS A 118 5.08 9.53 -12.79
C LYS A 118 6.01 8.40 -13.22
N MET A 119 7.17 8.26 -12.58
CA MET A 119 8.09 7.15 -12.86
C MET A 119 7.51 5.80 -12.46
N LEU A 120 6.79 5.69 -11.34
CA LEU A 120 6.14 4.44 -10.94
C LEU A 120 5.07 4.05 -11.94
N ASP A 121 4.20 5.00 -12.31
CA ASP A 121 3.14 4.82 -13.30
C ASP A 121 3.72 4.38 -14.66
N LYS A 122 4.65 5.16 -15.21
CA LYS A 122 5.27 4.83 -16.50
C LYS A 122 5.98 3.48 -16.52
N ASN A 123 6.62 3.08 -15.42
CA ASN A 123 7.35 1.82 -15.35
C ASN A 123 6.46 0.59 -15.10
N ILE A 124 5.30 0.77 -14.46
CA ILE A 124 4.40 -0.34 -14.10
C ILE A 124 3.29 -0.48 -15.15
N ASP A 125 2.62 0.61 -15.51
CA ASP A 125 1.48 0.61 -16.43
C ASP A 125 1.87 0.94 -17.88
N GLY A 126 3.06 1.50 -18.11
CA GLY A 126 3.57 1.80 -19.46
C GLY A 126 3.02 3.09 -20.06
N SER A 127 2.03 3.73 -19.43
CA SER A 127 1.49 5.06 -19.77
C SER A 127 1.68 6.05 -18.62
N LEU A 128 1.40 7.32 -18.85
CA LEU A 128 1.31 8.33 -17.79
C LEU A 128 -0.16 8.72 -17.65
N ASP A 129 -0.86 8.08 -16.72
CA ASP A 129 -2.24 8.36 -16.39
C ASP A 129 -2.51 8.02 -14.92
N ALA A 130 -2.72 9.06 -14.11
CA ALA A 130 -3.00 8.95 -12.68
C ALA A 130 -4.34 8.26 -12.34
N GLY A 131 -5.20 8.02 -13.32
CA GLY A 131 -6.53 7.44 -13.13
C GLY A 131 -6.78 6.13 -13.86
N LEU A 132 -5.81 5.59 -14.60
CA LEU A 132 -5.90 4.30 -15.29
C LEU A 132 -4.79 3.36 -14.83
N GLY A 133 -4.91 2.07 -15.17
CA GLY A 133 -3.90 1.07 -14.82
C GLY A 133 -3.90 0.68 -13.34
N SER A 134 -2.77 0.16 -12.89
CA SER A 134 -2.54 -0.38 -11.55
C SER A 134 -2.02 0.70 -10.59
N ILE A 135 -1.31 1.69 -11.11
CA ILE A 135 -0.78 2.83 -10.37
C ILE A 135 -1.74 3.98 -10.53
N ARG A 136 -2.34 4.41 -9.42
CA ARG A 136 -3.31 5.49 -9.41
C ARG A 136 -2.99 6.53 -8.37
N GLU A 137 -3.36 7.76 -8.64
CA GLU A 137 -3.32 8.81 -7.63
C GLU A 137 -4.35 8.51 -6.53
N ARG A 138 -3.92 8.70 -5.28
CA ARG A 138 -4.80 8.49 -4.13
C ARG A 138 -5.76 9.65 -3.96
N GLU A 139 -7.04 9.34 -3.81
CA GLU A 139 -8.08 10.26 -3.34
C GLU A 139 -8.43 9.96 -1.88
N VAL A 140 -9.35 10.70 -1.26
CA VAL A 140 -9.71 10.45 0.14
C VAL A 140 -10.41 9.09 0.25
N ASN A 141 -9.77 8.13 0.95
CA ASN A 141 -10.25 6.76 1.15
C ASN A 141 -10.51 5.94 -0.13
N THR A 142 -10.07 6.43 -1.29
CA THR A 142 -10.21 5.79 -2.60
C THR A 142 -9.00 6.16 -3.48
N PHE A 143 -9.10 5.92 -4.78
CA PHE A 143 -8.14 6.29 -5.79
C PHE A 143 -8.88 6.88 -6.99
N ARG A 144 -8.17 7.69 -7.76
CA ARG A 144 -8.69 8.31 -8.97
C ARG A 144 -9.14 7.25 -9.97
N THR A 145 -10.33 7.41 -10.55
CA THR A 145 -10.90 6.51 -11.55
C THR A 145 -11.07 7.13 -12.93
N THR A 146 -10.79 8.42 -13.06
CA THR A 146 -10.88 9.18 -14.30
C THR A 146 -9.50 9.48 -14.85
N THR A 147 -9.32 9.33 -16.17
CA THR A 147 -8.06 9.66 -16.86
C THR A 147 -7.57 11.05 -16.46
N ASP A 148 -6.29 11.11 -16.07
CA ASP A 148 -5.64 12.34 -15.62
C ASP A 148 -4.15 12.27 -15.94
N ALA A 149 -3.64 13.24 -16.70
CA ALA A 149 -2.22 13.30 -17.06
C ALA A 149 -1.34 13.83 -15.91
N TRP A 150 -1.60 13.39 -14.67
CA TRP A 150 -1.00 13.88 -13.44
C TRP A 150 -1.17 15.40 -13.28
N THR A 151 -2.41 15.89 -13.35
CA THR A 151 -2.72 17.34 -13.29
C THR A 151 -2.27 17.97 -11.96
N ASN A 152 -2.29 17.20 -10.86
CA ASN A 152 -1.78 17.64 -9.56
C ASN A 152 -0.24 17.81 -9.53
N CYS A 153 0.45 17.34 -10.57
CA CYS A 153 1.89 17.46 -10.77
C CYS A 153 2.28 18.53 -11.80
N THR A 154 1.39 19.47 -12.10
CA THR A 154 1.64 20.54 -13.09
C THR A 154 2.39 21.73 -12.52
N ALA A 155 2.26 21.99 -11.21
CA ALA A 155 2.90 23.14 -10.57
C ALA A 155 4.42 22.95 -10.33
N SER A 156 4.85 21.72 -9.99
CA SER A 156 6.25 21.36 -9.79
C SER A 156 6.42 19.83 -9.70
N GLU A 157 7.55 19.30 -10.16
CA GLU A 157 7.94 17.90 -9.96
C GLU A 157 8.29 17.55 -8.51
N SER A 158 8.53 18.57 -7.66
CA SER A 158 8.76 18.41 -6.23
C SER A 158 7.48 18.35 -5.39
N THR A 159 6.32 18.61 -6.00
CA THR A 159 5.03 18.52 -5.31
C THR A 159 4.82 17.10 -4.80
N LEU A 160 4.42 16.98 -3.53
CA LEU A 160 4.21 15.69 -2.89
C LEU A 160 2.80 15.20 -3.18
N VAL A 161 2.70 13.97 -3.67
CA VAL A 161 1.45 13.27 -3.95
C VAL A 161 1.43 11.92 -3.23
N ASP A 162 0.23 11.35 -3.13
CA ASP A 162 0.00 10.02 -2.60
C ASP A 162 -0.41 9.11 -3.76
N VAL A 163 0.21 7.93 -3.85
CA VAL A 163 0.02 6.96 -4.93
C VAL A 163 -0.42 5.63 -4.36
N VAL A 164 -1.24 4.93 -5.13
CA VAL A 164 -1.79 3.63 -4.83
C VAL A 164 -1.30 2.66 -5.90
N TYR A 165 -0.74 1.53 -5.50
CA TYR A 165 -0.47 0.41 -6.39
C TYR A 165 -1.43 -0.73 -6.11
N LEU A 166 -2.40 -0.92 -7.01
CA LEU A 166 -3.38 -2.00 -6.99
C LEU A 166 -2.72 -3.28 -7.51
N PHE A 167 -2.45 -4.24 -6.62
CA PHE A 167 -1.61 -5.40 -6.96
C PHE A 167 -2.39 -6.71 -7.21
N ASP A 168 -3.64 -6.77 -6.77
CA ASP A 168 -4.48 -7.98 -6.89
C ASP A 168 -5.57 -7.81 -7.97
N LYS A 169 -6.23 -6.64 -8.00
CA LYS A 169 -7.31 -6.32 -8.93
C LYS A 169 -7.08 -4.94 -9.51
N THR A 170 -7.36 -4.74 -10.80
CA THR A 170 -7.37 -3.43 -11.44
C THR A 170 -8.80 -3.02 -11.80
N PRO A 171 -9.23 -1.79 -11.50
CA PRO A 171 -10.48 -1.24 -12.02
C PRO A 171 -10.38 -1.15 -13.55
N ASN A 172 -11.48 -1.48 -14.23
CA ASN A 172 -11.61 -1.26 -15.67
C ASN A 172 -11.46 0.22 -16.03
#